data_AF-A0A8S2WEV4-F1
#
_entry.id   AF-A0A8S2WEV4-F1
#
_cell.length_a   1.000
_cell.length_b   1.000
_cell.length_c   1.000
_cell.angle_alpha   90.00
_cell.angle_beta   90.00
_cell.angle_gamma   90.00
#
_symmetry.space_group_name_H-M   'P 1'
#
loop_
_entity.id
_entity.type
_entity.pdbx_description
1 polymer ?
#
loop_
_entity_poly.entity_id
_entity_poly.type
_entity_poly.pdbx_seq_one_letter_code
_entity_poly.pdbx_strand_id
1 'polypeptide(L)' 'ANNADKKNRPLVAVRDRYVCAVTGDVLGNSVPCAVLRTSGYVVTMDCVNRLIKLDMIDPINGAKLTDYDIIPMQRGGT' A
#
# COMPACT_ATOMS: atom_id res chain seq x y z
N ALA A 1 7.30 -24.92 2.71
CA ALA A 1 8.25 -25.14 3.82
C ALA A 1 8.58 -23.80 4.48
N ASN A 2 8.22 -23.70 5.77
CA ASN A 2 8.85 -22.91 6.82
C ASN A 2 8.93 -21.38 6.70
N ASN A 3 7.89 -20.74 7.23
CA ASN A 3 7.78 -19.33 7.61
C ASN A 3 8.59 -18.98 8.89
N ALA A 4 9.71 -19.68 9.17
CA ALA A 4 10.45 -19.57 10.42
C ALA A 4 11.75 -18.74 10.31
N ASP A 5 12.32 -18.60 9.10
CA ASP A 5 13.66 -18.02 8.88
C ASP A 5 13.67 -16.52 8.50
N LYS A 6 12.57 -15.79 8.73
CA LYS A 6 12.52 -14.33 8.54
C LYS A 6 12.79 -13.53 9.81
N LYS A 7 12.80 -14.16 10.99
CA LYS A 7 12.83 -13.44 12.29
C LYS A 7 14.23 -12.96 12.72
N ASN A 8 15.31 -13.39 12.06
CA ASN A 8 16.70 -13.12 12.49
C ASN A 8 17.60 -12.48 11.41
N ARG A 9 17.01 -11.82 10.41
CA ARG A 9 17.77 -11.06 9.41
C ARG A 9 17.77 -9.58 9.80
N PRO A 10 18.92 -8.89 9.81
CA PRO A 10 18.94 -7.45 10.05
C PRO A 10 18.03 -6.76 9.04
N LEU A 11 17.23 -5.78 9.48
CA LEU A 11 16.28 -5.05 8.63
C LEU A 11 16.94 -4.43 7.38
N VAL A 12 18.25 -4.20 7.44
CA VAL A 12 19.11 -3.73 6.34
C VAL A 12 19.24 -4.76 5.20
N ALA A 13 19.18 -6.06 5.49
CA ALA A 13 19.29 -7.14 4.50
C ALA A 13 17.94 -7.49 3.83
N VAL A 14 16.82 -6.94 4.33
CA VAL A 14 15.49 -7.15 3.74
C VAL A 14 15.31 -6.13 2.61
N ARG A 15 15.27 -6.61 1.37
CA ARG A 15 15.13 -5.75 0.18
C ARG A 15 13.71 -5.19 0.03
N ASP A 16 12.70 -5.95 0.47
CA ASP A 16 11.29 -5.61 0.29
C ASP A 16 10.69 -5.09 1.60
N ARG A 17 10.97 -3.83 1.94
CA ARG A 17 10.56 -3.21 3.21
C ARG A 17 9.18 -2.57 3.18
N TYR A 18 8.72 -2.18 2.01
CA TYR A 18 7.45 -1.47 1.84
C TYR A 18 6.49 -2.34 1.06
N VAL A 19 5.29 -2.51 1.60
CA VAL A 19 4.24 -3.34 1.03
C VAL A 19 2.91 -2.61 1.05
N CYS A 20 2.06 -2.92 0.07
CA CYS A 20 0.68 -2.45 0.02
C CYS A 20 -0.08 -2.96 1.25
N ALA A 21 -0.79 -2.06 1.94
CA ALA A 21 -1.54 -2.43 3.14
C ALA A 21 -2.67 -3.44 2.89
N VAL A 22 -3.13 -3.55 1.64
CA VAL A 22 -4.27 -4.40 1.26
C VAL A 22 -3.79 -5.71 0.64
N THR A 23 -2.94 -5.65 -0.38
CA THR A 23 -2.51 -6.82 -1.15
C THR A 23 -1.21 -7.44 -0.66
N GLY A 24 -0.42 -6.72 0.14
CA GLY A 24 0.92 -7.15 0.55
C GLY A 24 1.97 -7.08 -0.57
N ASP A 25 1.62 -6.52 -1.74
CA ASP A 25 2.55 -6.36 -2.86
C ASP A 25 3.67 -5.38 -2.52
N VAL A 26 4.89 -5.67 -2.97
CA VAL A 26 6.05 -4.80 -2.72
C VAL A 26 5.88 -3.46 -3.43
N LEU A 27 5.97 -2.37 -2.68
CA LEU A 27 5.92 -1.01 -3.19
C LEU A 27 7.32 -0.61 -3.65
N GLY A 28 7.56 -0.71 -4.96
CA GLY A 28 8.77 -0.21 -5.60
C GLY A 28 8.58 1.18 -6.19
N ASN A 29 9.69 1.85 -6.53
CA ASN A 29 9.64 3.15 -7.19
C ASN A 29 8.89 3.09 -8.54
N SER A 30 8.71 1.91 -9.15
CA SER A 30 7.97 1.71 -10.41
C SER A 30 6.48 1.49 -10.27
N VAL A 31 5.98 1.30 -9.06
CA VAL A 31 4.57 1.02 -8.82
C VAL A 31 3.84 2.33 -8.51
N PRO A 32 2.81 2.71 -9.28
CA PRO A 32 2.00 3.87 -8.93
C PRO A 32 1.24 3.59 -7.63
N CYS A 33 1.41 4.47 -6.65
CA CYS A 33 0.85 4.33 -5.30
C CYS A 33 -0.03 5.53 -4.96
N ALA A 34 -0.96 5.35 -4.04
CA ALA A 34 -1.73 6.41 -3.41
C ALA A 34 -1.79 6.20 -1.90
N VAL A 35 -2.00 7.29 -1.19
CA VAL A 35 -2.27 7.28 0.24
C VAL A 35 -3.76 7.49 0.45
N LEU A 36 -4.35 6.69 1.33
CA LEU A 36 -5.72 6.91 1.80
C LEU A 36 -5.67 7.92 2.95
N ARG A 37 -6.35 9.07 2.81
CA ARG A 37 -6.36 10.13 3.82
C ARG A 37 -7.02 9.68 5.14
N THR A 38 -8.00 8.80 5.06
CA THR A 38 -8.77 8.26 6.19
C THR A 38 -7.92 7.45 7.15
N SER A 39 -7.06 6.57 6.63
CA SER A 39 -6.27 5.64 7.43
C SER A 39 -4.76 5.92 7.40
N GLY A 40 -4.28 6.75 6.47
CA GLY A 40 -2.87 7.07 6.28
C GLY A 40 -2.04 5.96 5.64
N TYR A 41 -2.65 4.86 5.22
CA TYR A 41 -1.93 3.74 4.60
C TYR A 41 -1.64 3.98 3.12
N VAL A 42 -0.52 3.41 2.68
CA VAL A 42 -0.10 3.41 1.28
C VAL A 42 -0.63 2.16 0.59
N VAL A 43 -1.30 2.36 -0.53
CA VAL A 43 -1.89 1.32 -1.37
C VAL A 43 -1.47 1.51 -2.82
N THR A 44 -1.46 0.44 -3.60
CA THR A 44 -1.21 0.54 -5.04
C THR A 44 -2.41 1.17 -5.75
N MET A 45 -2.16 1.93 -6.81
CA MET A 45 -3.22 2.51 -7.63
C MET A 45 -4.08 1.44 -8.31
N ASP A 46 -3.53 0.25 -8.57
CA ASP A 46 -4.30 -0.88 -9.09
C ASP A 46 -5.37 -1.35 -8.09
N CYS A 47 -4.98 -1.47 -6.82
CA CYS A 47 -5.88 -1.82 -5.73
C CYS A 47 -6.95 -0.74 -5.52
N VAL A 48 -6.58 0.54 -5.62
CA VAL A 48 -7.53 1.65 -5.57
C VAL A 48 -8.58 1.54 -6.67
N ASN A 49 -8.16 1.31 -7.92
CA ASN A 49 -9.08 1.29 -9.05
C ASN A 49 -9.97 0.05 -9.08
N ARG A 50 -9.46 -1.10 -8.63
CA ARG A 50 -10.17 -2.38 -8.70
C ARG A 50 -11.00 -2.72 -7.46
N LEU A 51 -10.68 -2.16 -6.30
CA LEU A 51 -11.36 -2.47 -5.04
C LEU A 51 -11.97 -1.21 -4.44
N ILE A 52 -11.13 -0.24 -4.10
CA ILE A 52 -11.57 0.92 -3.30
C ILE A 52 -12.58 1.79 -4.06
N LYS A 53 -12.43 1.99 -5.38
CA LYS A 53 -13.38 2.76 -6.17
C LYS A 53 -14.73 2.07 -6.41
N LEU A 54 -14.81 0.75 -6.24
CA LEU A 54 -16.08 0.03 -6.37
C LEU A 54 -16.94 0.25 -5.11
N ASP A 55 -16.34 0.05 -3.94
CA ASP A 55 -17.06 0.10 -2.67
C ASP A 55 -17.02 1.49 -2.01
N MET A 56 -16.06 2.34 -2.38
CA MET A 56 -15.77 3.65 -1.76
C MET A 56 -15.65 3.55 -0.24
N ILE A 57 -14.97 2.49 0.21
CA ILE A 57 -14.74 2.16 1.62
C ILE A 57 -13.26 1.85 1.83
N ASP A 58 -12.74 2.25 2.99
CA ASP A 58 -11.38 1.99 3.40
C ASP A 58 -11.25 0.52 3.82
N PRO A 59 -10.38 -0.27 3.18
CA PRO A 59 -10.25 -1.68 3.48
C PRO A 59 -9.65 -1.95 4.87
N ILE A 60 -9.04 -0.97 5.53
CA ILE A 60 -8.36 -1.15 6.81
C ILE A 60 -9.25 -0.79 8.00
N ASN A 61 -9.98 0.32 7.91
CA ASN A 61 -10.81 0.81 9.01
C ASN A 61 -12.31 0.80 8.73
N GLY A 62 -12.75 0.46 7.50
CA GLY A 62 -14.15 0.43 7.11
C GLY A 62 -14.82 1.80 6.98
N ALA A 63 -14.07 2.90 7.03
CA ALA A 63 -14.62 4.24 6.84
C ALA A 63 -14.99 4.48 5.38
N LYS A 64 -16.01 5.32 5.13
CA LYS A 64 -16.32 5.75 3.77
C LYS A 64 -15.21 6.65 3.22
N LEU A 65 -14.79 6.40 1.98
CA LEU A 65 -13.88 7.27 1.24
C LEU A 65 -14.64 8.14 0.25
N THR A 66 -14.05 9.30 -0.03
CA THR A 66 -14.36 10.14 -1.18
C THR A 66 -13.15 10.22 -2.11
N ASP A 67 -13.33 10.68 -3.35
CA ASP A 67 -12.22 10.80 -4.31
C ASP A 67 -11.10 11.73 -3.79
N TYR A 68 -11.45 12.72 -2.97
CA TYR A 68 -10.50 13.63 -2.33
C TYR A 68 -9.65 12.96 -1.24
N ASP A 69 -10.10 11.82 -0.71
CA ASP A 69 -9.35 11.04 0.27
C ASP A 69 -8.28 10.16 -0.39
N ILE A 70 -8.35 9.96 -1.70
CA ILE A 70 -7.38 9.18 -2.47
C ILE A 70 -6.33 10.16 -2.99
N ILE A 71 -5.19 10.25 -2.31
CA ILE A 71 -4.10 11.15 -2.69
C ILE A 71 -3.06 10.36 -3.49
N PRO A 72 -3.01 10.49 -4.83
CA PRO A 72 -2.00 9.81 -5.63
C PRO A 72 -0.62 10.37 -5.28
N MET A 73 0.33 9.47 -5.04
CA MET A 73 1.70 9.87 -4.75
C MET A 73 2.39 10.32 -6.03
N GLN A 74 2.93 11.53 -6.01
CA GLN A 74 3.74 12.02 -7.11
C GLN A 74 5.09 11.31 -7.11
N ARG A 75 5.47 10.76 -8.27
CA ARG A 75 6.80 10.22 -8.51
C ARG A 75 7.81 11.38 -8.55
N GLY A 76 8.59 11.55 -7.50
CA GLY A 76 9.71 12.51 -7.44
C GLY A 76 11.00 11.86 -7.91
N GLY A 77 11.76 12.57 -8.76
CA GLY A 77 13.05 12.11 -9.29
C GLY A 77 14.01 11.69 -8.18
N THR A 78 14.70 10.57 -8.41
CA THR A 78 15.71 10.01 -7.49
C THR A 78 16.90 10.95 -7.38
#